data_AF-A0A1Y1W8K3-F1
#
_entry.id   AF-A0A1Y1W8K3-F1
#
_cell.length_a   1.000
_cell.length_b   1.000
_cell.length_c   1.000
_cell.angle_alpha   90.00
_cell.angle_beta   90.00
_cell.angle_gamma   90.00
#
_symmetry.space_group_name_H-M   'P 1'
#
loop_
_entity.id
_entity.type
_entity.pdbx_description
1 polymer ?
#
loop_
_entity_poly.entity_id
_entity_poly.type
_entity_poly.pdbx_seq_one_letter_code
_entity_poly.pdbx_strand_id
1 'polypeptide(L)'
;MSSATPYAPRSMPTGQRNVVRSNDSASLWNCTLSPGWTQEEVQVLRKALMKFGVGNWMKIIESECLPGKTIAQMNLQTQRMLGQQSTAEFNGLHLDAFVIGELNSKKQGPGIKRKNNCIVNTGGKLTRDEVVKRQQKHREQYEVKAEVWRAIVLPKPDNPLILLEKKREELKKVRLELEEIMKQIEETEKLVDVPEHAPGTKRARE
;
A
#
# COMPACT_ATOMS: atom_id res chain seq x y z
N MET A 1 -29.62 10.18 -42.59
CA MET A 1 -29.94 10.24 -41.15
C MET A 1 -28.95 9.34 -40.41
N SER A 2 -28.16 9.99 -39.56
CA SER A 2 -27.25 9.50 -38.50
C SER A 2 -26.27 8.36 -38.79
N SER A 3 -25.07 8.80 -39.18
CA SER A 3 -23.77 8.16 -39.13
C SER A 3 -23.36 7.70 -37.72
N ALA A 4 -23.06 6.41 -37.56
CA ALA A 4 -22.40 5.88 -36.38
C ALA A 4 -20.91 6.27 -36.39
N THR A 5 -20.44 6.88 -35.30
CA THR A 5 -19.04 7.29 -35.09
C THR A 5 -18.13 6.06 -34.87
N PRO A 6 -16.97 5.96 -35.54
CA PRO A 6 -16.12 4.76 -35.49
C PRO A 6 -15.18 4.66 -34.26
N TYR A 7 -15.25 5.60 -33.30
CA TYR A 7 -14.35 5.64 -32.15
C TYR A 7 -15.11 5.66 -30.82
N ALA A 8 -15.75 4.54 -30.48
CA ALA A 8 -16.07 4.24 -29.10
C ALA A 8 -15.01 3.25 -28.56
N PRO A 9 -14.30 3.55 -27.46
CA PRO A 9 -13.32 2.62 -26.90
C PRO A 9 -14.06 1.34 -26.47
N ARG A 10 -13.79 0.23 -27.15
CA ARG A 10 -14.31 -1.08 -26.77
C ARG A 10 -13.76 -1.44 -25.39
N SER A 11 -14.62 -1.61 -24.40
CA SER A 11 -14.22 -2.18 -23.12
C SER A 11 -13.72 -3.61 -23.37
N MET A 12 -12.51 -3.91 -22.91
CA MET A 12 -11.93 -5.24 -23.07
C MET A 12 -12.75 -6.28 -22.29
N PRO A 13 -12.92 -7.51 -22.84
CA PRO A 13 -13.57 -8.59 -22.12
C PRO A 13 -12.83 -8.86 -20.81
N THR A 14 -13.58 -8.95 -19.71
CA THR A 14 -13.06 -9.34 -18.40
C THR A 14 -12.61 -10.79 -18.45
N GLY A 15 -11.30 -11.03 -18.50
CA GLY A 15 -10.76 -12.39 -18.46
C GLY A 15 -9.25 -12.54 -18.59
N GLN A 16 -8.54 -11.58 -19.17
CA GLN A 16 -7.07 -11.67 -19.27
C GLN A 16 -6.42 -10.32 -18.95
N ARG A 17 -6.23 -10.08 -17.65
CA ARG A 17 -5.19 -9.15 -17.18
C ARG A 17 -4.23 -9.95 -16.32
N ASN A 18 -3.44 -10.81 -16.95
CA ASN A 18 -2.21 -11.33 -16.35
C ASN A 18 -1.14 -10.23 -16.38
N VAL A 19 -1.44 -9.08 -15.77
CA VAL A 19 -0.37 -8.19 -15.31
C VAL A 19 0.01 -8.80 -13.97
N VAL A 20 1.02 -9.66 -13.96
CA VAL A 20 1.66 -10.09 -12.72
C VAL A 20 2.18 -8.81 -12.07
N ARG A 21 1.47 -8.31 -11.06
CA ARG A 21 1.96 -7.19 -10.28
C ARG A 21 3.03 -7.76 -9.36
N SER A 22 4.06 -7.00 -9.02
CA SER A 22 5.09 -7.44 -8.06
C SER A 22 4.51 -7.90 -6.71
N ASN A 23 3.25 -7.53 -6.44
CA ASN A 23 2.44 -7.94 -5.30
C ASN A 23 1.75 -9.31 -5.41
N ASP A 24 1.85 -10.00 -6.54
CA ASP A 24 1.17 -11.28 -6.80
C ASP A 24 2.04 -12.52 -6.47
N SER A 25 3.18 -12.34 -5.80
CA SER A 25 3.97 -13.48 -5.33
C SER A 25 3.24 -14.22 -4.19
N ALA A 26 3.02 -15.52 -4.37
CA ALA A 26 2.25 -16.37 -3.44
C ALA A 26 3.11 -17.03 -2.33
N SER A 27 4.30 -16.52 -2.05
CA SER A 27 5.13 -16.98 -0.93
C SER A 27 4.78 -16.20 0.34
N LEU A 28 4.43 -16.95 1.38
CA LEU A 28 4.16 -16.58 2.77
C LEU A 28 4.56 -15.15 3.17
N TRP A 29 3.55 -14.36 3.57
CA TRP A 29 3.64 -13.00 4.16
C TRP A 29 3.69 -11.78 3.24
N ASN A 30 3.24 -11.91 1.99
CA ASN A 30 2.96 -10.75 1.14
C ASN A 30 1.63 -10.07 1.52
N CYS A 31 1.59 -9.44 2.70
CA CYS A 31 0.75 -8.24 2.86
C CYS A 31 1.26 -7.25 1.82
N THR A 32 0.62 -7.18 0.65
CA THR A 32 0.92 -6.16 -0.35
C THR A 32 1.01 -4.81 0.37
N LEU A 33 2.20 -4.24 0.48
CA LEU A 33 2.35 -2.96 1.15
C LEU A 33 1.49 -1.94 0.40
N SER A 34 0.70 -1.16 1.14
CA SER A 34 0.07 0.01 0.53
C SER A 34 1.19 0.96 0.07
N PRO A 35 1.03 1.67 -1.06
CA PRO A 35 2.07 2.59 -1.52
C PRO A 35 2.50 3.55 -0.39
N GLY A 36 3.82 3.72 -0.22
CA GLY A 36 4.38 4.56 0.84
C GLY A 36 4.39 3.94 2.24
N TRP A 37 4.28 2.62 2.35
CA TRP A 37 4.51 1.87 3.59
C TRP A 37 5.81 1.08 3.52
N THR A 38 6.57 1.09 4.60
CA THR A 38 7.68 0.14 4.82
C THR A 38 7.22 -1.04 5.66
N GLN A 39 7.99 -2.13 5.64
CA GLN A 39 7.67 -3.32 6.44
C GLN A 39 7.73 -3.02 7.94
N GLU A 40 8.65 -2.15 8.36
CA GLU A 40 8.80 -1.67 9.73
C GLU A 40 7.56 -0.92 10.17
N GLU A 41 7.07 0.03 9.35
CA GLU A 41 5.84 0.78 9.63
C GLU A 41 4.63 -0.15 9.75
N VAL A 42 4.56 -1.22 8.95
CA VAL A 42 3.48 -2.22 9.09
C VAL A 42 3.57 -2.97 10.41
N GLN A 43 4.77 -3.35 10.87
CA GLN A 43 4.93 -3.97 12.19
C GLN A 43 4.57 -3.00 13.32
N VAL A 44 4.87 -1.71 13.16
CA VAL A 44 4.45 -0.68 14.12
C VAL A 44 2.93 -0.54 14.13
N LEU A 45 2.28 -0.49 12.97
CA LEU A 45 0.82 -0.47 12.87
C LEU A 45 0.20 -1.71 13.53
N ARG A 46 0.73 -2.91 13.28
CA ARG A 46 0.28 -4.15 13.93
C ARG A 46 0.31 -4.03 15.45
N LYS A 47 1.45 -3.59 16.02
CA LYS A 47 1.59 -3.37 17.47
C LYS A 47 0.64 -2.29 17.98
N ALA A 48 0.44 -1.22 17.21
CA ALA A 48 -0.46 -0.13 17.57
C ALA A 48 -1.94 -0.58 17.60
N LEU A 49 -2.36 -1.40 16.64
CA LEU A 49 -3.70 -2.02 16.62
C LEU A 49 -3.91 -2.95 17.81
N MET A 50 -2.90 -3.75 18.18
CA MET A 50 -2.96 -4.58 19.38
C MET A 50 -3.04 -3.71 20.65
N LYS A 51 -2.26 -2.63 20.73
CA LYS A 51 -2.19 -1.75 21.91
C LYS A 51 -3.44 -0.91 22.11
N PHE A 52 -3.96 -0.28 21.06
CA PHE A 52 -5.05 0.69 21.16
C PHE A 52 -6.40 0.13 20.71
N GLY A 53 -6.42 -1.00 20.01
CA GLY A 53 -7.59 -1.58 19.40
C GLY A 53 -7.80 -1.12 17.95
N VAL A 54 -8.36 -2.01 17.12
CA VAL A 54 -8.66 -1.69 15.71
C VAL A 54 -9.71 -0.58 15.65
N GLY A 55 -9.51 0.43 14.78
CA GLY A 55 -10.45 1.54 14.64
C GLY A 55 -10.19 2.73 15.58
N ASN A 56 -9.35 2.57 16.60
CA ASN A 56 -8.96 3.67 17.51
C ASN A 56 -7.81 4.50 16.92
N TRP A 57 -8.04 5.07 15.74
CA TRP A 57 -7.02 5.77 14.95
C TRP A 57 -6.46 7.02 15.64
N MET A 58 -7.29 7.75 16.39
CA MET A 58 -6.86 8.96 17.11
C MET A 58 -5.75 8.65 18.11
N LYS A 59 -5.89 7.57 18.90
CA LYS A 59 -4.85 7.14 19.85
C LYS A 59 -3.55 6.73 19.17
N ILE A 60 -3.64 6.15 17.97
CA ILE A 60 -2.46 5.80 17.17
C ILE A 60 -1.75 7.08 16.71
N ILE A 61 -2.50 8.08 16.24
CA ILE A 61 -1.96 9.39 15.84
C ILE A 61 -1.32 10.11 17.03
N GLU A 62 -2.01 10.17 18.17
CA GLU A 62 -1.52 10.80 19.41
C GLU A 62 -0.26 10.11 19.95
N SER A 63 -0.07 8.82 19.65
CA SER A 63 1.16 8.11 20.02
C SER A 63 2.36 8.44 19.13
N GLU A 64 2.12 9.12 18.01
CA GLU A 64 3.11 9.54 17.01
C GLU A 64 4.01 8.41 16.48
N CYS A 65 3.62 7.14 16.66
CA CYS A 65 4.43 6.00 16.25
C CYS A 65 4.50 5.80 14.72
N LEU A 66 3.59 6.46 13.97
CA LEU A 66 3.50 6.42 12.51
C LEU A 66 3.42 7.85 11.95
N PRO A 67 4.53 8.62 11.96
CA PRO A 67 4.52 10.00 11.54
C PRO A 67 4.12 10.14 10.07
N GLY A 68 3.23 11.10 9.78
CA GLY A 68 2.76 11.39 8.42
C GLY A 68 1.77 10.37 7.84
N LYS A 69 1.42 9.30 8.57
CA LYS A 69 0.38 8.36 8.12
C LYS A 69 -1.01 8.86 8.48
N THR A 70 -1.87 8.98 7.48
CA THR A 70 -3.27 9.37 7.64
C THR A 70 -4.14 8.20 8.11
N ILE A 71 -5.31 8.51 8.68
CA ILE A 71 -6.32 7.51 9.05
C ILE A 71 -6.70 6.62 7.86
N ALA A 72 -6.87 7.21 6.68
CA ALA A 72 -7.21 6.48 5.47
C ALA A 72 -6.12 5.48 5.08
N GLN A 73 -4.85 5.88 5.13
CA GLN A 73 -3.72 5.00 4.86
C GLN A 73 -3.62 3.86 5.89
N MET A 74 -3.79 4.16 7.18
CA MET A 74 -3.78 3.14 8.24
C MET A 74 -4.91 2.13 8.08
N ASN A 75 -6.12 2.60 7.75
CA ASN A 75 -7.28 1.73 7.54
C ASN A 75 -7.09 0.82 6.31
N LEU A 76 -6.62 1.38 5.18
CA LEU A 76 -6.30 0.59 3.99
C LEU A 76 -5.24 -0.47 4.28
N GLN A 77 -4.17 -0.12 5.00
CA GLN A 77 -3.16 -1.08 5.38
C GLN A 77 -3.73 -2.16 6.32
N THR A 78 -4.57 -1.78 7.28
CA THR A 78 -5.24 -2.71 8.19
C THR A 78 -6.13 -3.71 7.43
N GLN A 79 -6.90 -3.27 6.43
CA GLN A 79 -7.72 -4.16 5.59
C GLN A 79 -6.88 -5.22 4.86
N ARG A 80 -5.68 -4.83 4.39
CA ARG A 80 -4.74 -5.78 3.77
C ARG A 80 -4.19 -6.76 4.77
N MET A 81 -3.82 -6.29 5.96
CA MET A 81 -3.31 -7.13 7.05
C MET A 81 -4.34 -8.16 7.50
N LEU A 82 -5.61 -7.76 7.62
CA LEU A 82 -6.72 -8.65 7.95
C LEU A 82 -7.12 -9.55 6.78
N GLY A 83 -6.74 -9.24 5.55
CA GLY A 83 -7.19 -9.97 4.36
C GLY A 83 -8.68 -9.78 4.05
N GLN A 84 -9.32 -8.70 4.54
CA GLN A 84 -10.72 -8.39 4.27
C GLN A 84 -10.98 -6.88 4.23
N GLN A 85 -11.96 -6.45 3.43
CA GLN A 85 -12.25 -5.01 3.25
C GLN A 85 -13.02 -4.39 4.42
N SER A 86 -13.89 -5.17 5.08
CA SER A 86 -14.65 -4.67 6.23
C SER A 86 -13.83 -4.82 7.51
N THR A 87 -13.69 -3.75 8.27
CA THR A 87 -13.04 -3.75 9.60
C THR A 87 -14.03 -3.57 10.75
N ALA A 88 -15.32 -3.36 10.46
CA ALA A 88 -16.33 -3.01 11.44
C ALA A 88 -16.51 -4.06 12.56
N GLU A 89 -16.36 -5.34 12.22
CA GLU A 89 -16.46 -6.46 13.17
C GLU A 89 -15.24 -6.60 14.10
N PHE A 90 -14.20 -5.80 13.88
CA PHE A 90 -13.02 -5.75 14.74
C PHE A 90 -12.90 -4.43 15.51
N ASN A 91 -13.80 -3.47 15.28
CA ASN A 91 -13.72 -2.16 15.89
C ASN A 91 -13.67 -2.24 17.43
N GLY A 92 -12.65 -1.62 18.02
CA GLY A 92 -12.38 -1.63 19.46
C GLY A 92 -11.70 -2.89 20.00
N LEU A 93 -11.45 -3.93 19.19
CA LEU A 93 -10.77 -5.15 19.65
C LEU A 93 -9.25 -4.98 19.61
N HIS A 94 -8.61 -5.41 20.70
CA HIS A 94 -7.16 -5.52 20.80
C HIS A 94 -6.73 -6.86 20.20
N LEU A 95 -6.42 -6.89 18.91
CA LEU A 95 -6.08 -8.15 18.23
C LEU A 95 -4.88 -8.01 17.31
N ASP A 96 -4.25 -9.15 17.04
CA ASP A 96 -3.21 -9.24 16.04
C ASP A 96 -3.82 -9.46 14.65
N ALA A 97 -3.76 -8.41 13.83
CA ALA A 97 -4.35 -8.43 12.49
C ALA A 97 -3.74 -9.51 11.58
N PHE A 98 -2.48 -9.91 11.79
CA PHE A 98 -1.83 -10.93 10.97
C PHE A 98 -2.41 -12.32 11.19
N VAL A 99 -2.81 -12.63 12.43
CA VAL A 99 -3.47 -13.90 12.76
C VAL A 99 -4.78 -14.02 11.98
N ILE A 100 -5.56 -12.94 11.96
CA ILE A 100 -6.80 -12.88 11.18
C ILE A 100 -6.52 -12.97 9.68
N GLY A 101 -5.50 -12.27 9.19
CA GLY A 101 -5.04 -12.35 7.80
C GLY A 101 -4.74 -13.78 7.37
N GLU A 102 -4.03 -14.55 8.19
CA GLU A 102 -3.69 -15.95 7.93
C GLU A 102 -4.94 -16.84 7.91
N LEU A 103 -5.87 -16.64 8.84
CA LEU A 103 -7.14 -17.37 8.83
C LEU A 103 -7.95 -17.03 7.57
N ASN A 104 -7.98 -15.75 7.19
CA ASN A 104 -8.68 -15.27 6.02
C ASN A 104 -8.03 -15.70 4.71
N SER A 105 -6.71 -15.90 4.64
CA SER A 105 -6.05 -16.42 3.43
C SER A 105 -6.44 -17.89 3.16
N LYS A 106 -6.69 -18.67 4.21
CA LYS A 106 -7.10 -20.08 4.13
C LYS A 106 -8.58 -20.26 3.76
N LYS A 107 -9.41 -19.23 3.93
CA LYS A 107 -10.84 -19.27 3.56
C LYS A 107 -11.01 -19.37 2.03
N GLN A 108 -11.60 -20.46 1.60
CA GLN A 108 -11.99 -20.74 0.22
C GLN A 108 -13.44 -21.25 0.19
N GLY A 109 -14.13 -21.08 -0.94
CA GLY A 109 -15.47 -21.63 -1.13
C GLY A 109 -16.38 -20.76 -2.00
N PRO A 110 -17.52 -21.30 -2.45
CA PRO A 110 -18.43 -20.63 -3.37
C PRO A 110 -19.04 -19.32 -2.84
N GLY A 111 -19.08 -19.16 -1.50
CA GLY A 111 -19.55 -17.93 -0.85
C GLY A 111 -18.47 -16.87 -0.59
N ILE A 112 -17.19 -17.16 -0.87
CA ILE A 112 -16.08 -16.25 -0.59
C ILE A 112 -15.68 -15.53 -1.87
N LYS A 113 -15.99 -14.23 -1.93
CA LYS A 113 -15.57 -13.37 -3.03
C LYS A 113 -14.40 -12.49 -2.58
N ARG A 114 -13.45 -12.26 -3.48
CA ARG A 114 -12.27 -11.43 -3.22
C ARG A 114 -12.17 -10.28 -4.22
N LYS A 115 -11.72 -9.13 -3.75
CA LYS A 115 -11.33 -7.98 -4.58
C LYS A 115 -10.03 -7.42 -4.05
N ASN A 116 -9.01 -7.36 -4.91
CA ASN A 116 -7.63 -7.01 -4.54
C ASN A 116 -7.09 -7.91 -3.41
N ASN A 117 -7.28 -9.22 -3.53
CA ASN A 117 -6.90 -10.26 -2.54
C ASN A 117 -7.62 -10.21 -1.17
N CYS A 118 -8.38 -9.16 -0.87
CA CYS A 118 -9.21 -9.07 0.34
C CYS A 118 -10.60 -9.69 0.14
N ILE A 119 -11.09 -10.38 1.16
CA ILE A 119 -12.48 -10.87 1.23
C ILE A 119 -13.42 -9.66 1.22
N VAL A 120 -14.44 -9.73 0.36
CA VAL A 120 -15.52 -8.73 0.28
C VAL A 120 -16.83 -9.29 0.81
N ASN A 121 -17.59 -8.47 1.53
CA ASN A 121 -18.96 -8.81 1.86
C ASN A 121 -19.82 -8.64 0.60
N THR A 122 -20.46 -9.72 0.17
CA THR A 122 -21.38 -9.70 -0.97
C THR A 122 -22.84 -9.90 -0.59
N GLY A 123 -23.13 -9.99 0.71
CA GLY A 123 -24.48 -9.91 1.25
C GLY A 123 -24.92 -8.47 1.47
N GLY A 124 -26.11 -8.32 2.04
CA GLY A 124 -26.63 -7.02 2.47
C GLY A 124 -25.74 -6.34 3.52
N LYS A 125 -25.99 -5.06 3.76
CA LYS A 125 -25.38 -4.31 4.85
C LYS A 125 -25.68 -5.03 6.16
N LEU A 126 -24.64 -5.40 6.91
CA LEU A 126 -24.78 -5.97 8.24
C LEU A 126 -25.56 -5.02 9.13
N THR A 127 -26.55 -5.56 9.83
CA THR A 127 -27.28 -4.84 10.86
C THR A 127 -26.39 -4.59 12.07
N ARG A 128 -26.74 -3.59 12.88
CA ARG A 128 -25.98 -3.26 14.10
C ARG A 128 -25.84 -4.47 15.03
N ASP A 129 -26.90 -5.24 15.20
CA ASP A 129 -26.92 -6.39 16.11
C ASP A 129 -26.04 -7.54 15.61
N GLU A 130 -25.98 -7.76 14.29
CA GLU A 130 -25.08 -8.74 13.70
C GLU A 130 -23.62 -8.34 13.87
N VAL A 131 -23.30 -7.05 13.71
CA VAL A 131 -21.95 -6.54 13.97
C VAL A 131 -21.57 -6.76 15.42
N VAL A 132 -22.44 -6.43 16.37
CA VAL A 132 -22.19 -6.64 17.81
C VAL A 132 -22.00 -8.13 18.13
N LYS A 133 -22.84 -9.01 17.60
CA LYS A 133 -22.71 -10.47 17.78
C LYS A 133 -21.37 -10.98 17.24
N ARG A 134 -20.94 -10.50 16.06
CA ARG A 134 -19.64 -10.87 15.48
C ARG A 134 -18.47 -10.31 16.29
N GLN A 135 -18.55 -9.06 16.75
CA GLN A 135 -17.56 -8.46 17.62
C GLN A 135 -17.39 -9.27 18.91
N GLN A 136 -18.48 -9.71 19.54
CA GLN A 136 -18.41 -10.52 20.75
C GLN A 136 -17.74 -11.88 20.49
N LYS A 137 -18.10 -12.56 19.39
CA LYS A 137 -17.42 -13.81 19.00
C LYS A 137 -15.93 -13.60 18.74
N HIS A 138 -15.56 -12.52 18.06
CA HIS A 138 -14.15 -12.20 17.79
C HIS A 138 -13.40 -11.79 19.06
N ARG A 139 -14.09 -11.14 20.00
CA ARG A 139 -13.55 -10.82 21.32
C ARG A 139 -13.10 -12.08 22.04
N GLU A 140 -13.99 -13.06 22.13
CA GLU A 140 -13.72 -14.32 22.81
C GLU A 140 -12.61 -15.14 22.13
N GLN A 141 -12.50 -15.07 20.80
CA GLN A 141 -11.55 -15.87 20.04
C GLN A 141 -10.17 -15.23 19.86
N TYR A 142 -10.11 -13.90 19.69
CA TYR A 142 -8.91 -13.23 19.17
C TYR A 142 -8.46 -12.03 20.02
N GLU A 143 -9.21 -11.64 21.05
CA GLU A 143 -8.78 -10.53 21.90
C GLU A 143 -7.53 -10.91 22.70
N VAL A 144 -6.51 -10.09 22.54
CA VAL A 144 -5.24 -10.18 23.25
C VAL A 144 -5.50 -9.81 24.71
N LYS A 145 -4.94 -10.59 25.64
CA LYS A 145 -5.04 -10.32 27.08
C LYS A 145 -4.55 -8.92 27.42
N ALA A 146 -5.20 -8.30 28.40
CA ALA A 146 -4.90 -6.94 28.84
C ALA A 146 -3.42 -6.71 29.17
N GLU A 147 -2.79 -7.69 29.82
CA GLU A 147 -1.37 -7.66 30.19
C GLU A 147 -0.46 -7.53 28.96
N VAL A 148 -0.76 -8.29 27.91
CA VAL A 148 0.07 -8.35 26.70
C VAL A 148 0.00 -7.03 25.95
N TRP A 149 -1.20 -6.49 25.70
CA TRP A 149 -1.29 -5.24 24.94
C TRP A 149 -0.84 -4.00 25.73
N ARG A 150 -0.95 -4.03 27.07
CA ARG A 150 -0.40 -2.96 27.92
C ARG A 150 1.13 -2.93 27.86
N ALA A 151 1.77 -4.09 27.84
CA ALA A 151 3.22 -4.23 27.76
C ALA A 151 3.81 -3.82 26.39
N ILE A 152 2.99 -3.67 25.33
CA ILE A 152 3.48 -3.25 24.02
C ILE A 152 4.07 -1.84 24.11
N VAL A 153 5.36 -1.74 23.82
CA VAL A 153 6.07 -0.46 23.65
C VAL A 153 6.10 -0.13 22.16
N LEU A 154 5.58 1.04 21.82
CA LEU A 154 5.63 1.58 20.46
C LEU A 154 6.89 2.44 20.32
N PRO A 155 7.52 2.45 19.13
CA PRO A 155 8.60 3.38 18.88
C PRO A 155 8.06 4.80 19.03
N LYS A 156 8.77 5.61 19.81
CA LYS A 156 8.53 7.04 19.85
C LYS A 156 9.09 7.64 18.56
N PRO A 157 8.48 8.69 18.00
CA PRO A 157 9.08 9.39 16.89
C PRO A 157 10.48 9.89 17.29
N ASP A 158 11.42 9.84 16.34
CA ASP A 158 12.59 10.69 16.41
C ASP A 158 12.09 12.14 16.58
N ASN A 159 12.74 12.93 17.44
CA ASN A 159 12.41 14.34 17.65
C ASN A 159 12.11 15.00 16.27
N PRO A 160 10.99 15.74 16.10
CA PRO A 160 10.61 16.34 14.81
C PRO A 160 11.76 17.06 14.09
N LEU A 161 12.71 17.62 14.85
CA LEU A 161 13.95 18.20 14.34
C LEU A 161 14.85 17.18 13.64
N ILE A 162 15.04 16.01 14.24
CA ILE A 162 15.83 14.90 13.67
C ILE A 162 15.19 14.38 12.39
N LEU A 163 13.86 14.27 12.34
CA LEU A 163 13.15 13.86 11.12
C LEU A 163 13.33 14.89 10.00
N LEU A 164 13.21 16.18 10.34
CA LEU A 164 13.47 17.28 9.41
C LEU A 164 14.90 17.28 8.88
N GLU A 165 15.88 17.06 9.75
CA GLU A 165 17.30 16.96 9.37
C GLU A 165 17.54 15.79 8.40
N LYS A 166 17.05 14.58 8.73
CA LYS A 166 17.12 13.43 7.83
C LYS A 166 16.51 13.73 6.46
N LYS A 167 15.34 14.38 6.42
CA LYS A 167 14.68 14.74 5.15
C LYS A 167 15.46 15.79 4.36
N ARG A 168 16.11 16.74 5.04
CA ARG A 168 17.00 17.71 4.39
C ARG A 168 18.23 17.03 3.78
N GLU A 169 18.80 16.05 4.46
CA GLU A 169 19.93 15.25 3.96
C GLU A 169 19.55 14.40 2.75
N GLU A 170 18.43 13.67 2.83
CA GLU A 170 17.88 12.91 1.70
C GLU A 170 17.65 13.81 0.48
N LEU A 171 17.02 14.98 0.69
CA LEU A 171 16.77 15.93 -0.38
C LEU A 171 18.05 16.47 -1.01
N LYS A 172 19.10 16.69 -0.19
CA LYS A 172 20.43 17.08 -0.70
C LYS A 172 21.04 15.97 -1.56
N LYS A 173 20.94 14.71 -1.11
CA LYS A 173 21.46 13.56 -1.85
C LYS A 173 20.77 13.39 -3.21
N VAL A 174 19.43 13.45 -3.23
CA VAL A 174 18.63 13.34 -4.46
C VAL A 174 18.96 14.48 -5.43
N ARG A 175 19.20 15.71 -4.93
CA ARG A 175 19.62 16.83 -5.79
C ARG A 175 20.97 16.57 -6.45
N LEU A 176 21.95 16.04 -5.72
CA LEU A 176 23.26 15.70 -6.27
C LEU A 176 23.15 14.58 -7.32
N GLU A 177 22.37 13.54 -7.05
CA GLU A 177 22.12 12.47 -8.03
C GLU A 177 21.44 13.01 -9.28
N LEU A 178 20.50 13.95 -9.14
CA LEU A 178 19.83 14.60 -10.27
C LEU A 178 20.82 15.44 -11.10
N GLU A 179 21.68 16.23 -10.46
CA GLU A 179 22.71 17.03 -11.15
C GLU A 179 23.66 16.14 -11.96
N GLU A 180 24.09 15.01 -11.38
CA GLU A 180 24.95 14.05 -12.07
C GLU A 180 24.25 13.41 -13.28
N ILE A 181 22.99 12.99 -13.14
CA ILE A 181 22.20 12.46 -14.25
C ILE A 181 22.00 13.51 -15.34
N MET A 182 21.71 14.76 -14.98
CA MET A 182 21.55 15.85 -15.94
C MET A 182 22.84 16.07 -16.74
N LYS A 183 24.00 15.98 -16.10
CA LYS A 183 25.30 16.08 -16.78
C LYS A 183 25.53 14.92 -17.75
N GLN A 184 25.19 13.69 -17.34
CA GLN A 184 25.28 12.52 -18.21
C GLN A 184 24.38 12.64 -19.45
N ILE A 185 23.17 13.21 -19.28
CA ILE A 185 22.27 13.49 -20.39
C ILE A 185 22.91 14.50 -21.35
N GLU A 186 23.45 15.61 -20.83
CA GLU A 186 24.09 16.65 -21.66
C GLU A 186 25.32 16.11 -22.42
N GLU A 187 26.14 15.27 -21.80
CA GLU A 187 27.26 14.59 -22.45
C GLU A 187 26.79 13.63 -23.55
N THR A 188 25.69 12.91 -23.31
CA THR A 188 25.08 12.00 -24.29
C THR A 188 24.50 12.77 -25.47
N GLU A 189 23.80 13.88 -25.23
CA GLU A 189 23.25 14.74 -26.29
C GLU A 189 24.36 15.30 -27.19
N LYS A 190 25.49 15.73 -26.61
CA LYS A 190 26.67 16.18 -27.37
C LYS A 190 27.32 15.08 -28.21
N LEU A 191 27.21 13.81 -27.81
CA LEU A 191 27.72 12.66 -28.57
C LEU A 191 26.80 12.26 -29.73
N VAL A 192 25.51 12.61 -29.68
CA VAL A 192 24.55 12.34 -30.76
C VAL A 192 24.62 13.41 -31.86
N ASP A 193 25.19 14.59 -31.58
CA ASP A 193 25.33 15.72 -32.50
C ASP A 193 26.59 15.63 -33.41
N VAL A 194 26.86 14.45 -33.97
CA VAL A 194 27.92 14.27 -34.99
C VAL A 194 27.36 14.70 -36.36
N PRO A 195 28.00 15.66 -37.06
CA PRO A 195 27.48 16.19 -38.32
C PRO A 195 27.56 15.14 -39.43
N GLU A 196 26.40 14.66 -39.86
CA GLU A 196 26.26 13.97 -41.14
C GLU A 196 26.37 15.02 -42.26
N HIS A 197 27.57 15.24 -42.81
CA HIS A 197 27.85 15.39 -44.25
C HIS A 197 29.28 15.91 -44.49
N ALA A 198 30.17 15.00 -44.91
CA ALA A 198 31.45 15.33 -45.51
C ALA A 198 31.26 16.03 -46.87
N PRO A 199 32.14 16.97 -47.28
CA PRO A 199 32.00 17.70 -48.53
C PRO A 199 32.18 16.77 -49.74
N GLY A 200 31.14 16.72 -50.59
CA GLY A 200 31.10 15.91 -51.80
C GLY A 200 32.24 16.22 -52.76
N THR A 201 33.00 15.19 -53.10
CA THR A 201 34.08 15.20 -54.09
C THR A 201 33.52 15.54 -55.48
N LYS A 202 34.20 16.49 -56.15
CA LYS A 202 33.97 16.95 -57.53
C LYS A 202 33.77 15.79 -58.53
N ARG A 203 32.79 15.93 -59.43
CA ARG A 203 32.89 15.45 -60.81
C ARG A 203 32.53 16.57 -61.77
N ALA A 204 33.55 17.09 -62.44
CA ALA A 204 33.42 17.91 -63.63
C ALA A 204 32.73 17.07 -64.72
N ARG A 205 31.86 17.71 -65.52
CA ARG A 205 31.41 17.18 -66.80
C ARG A 205 31.77 18.19 -67.88
N GLU A 206 32.57 17.70 -68.82
CA GLU A 206 32.75 18.21 -70.19
C GLU A 206 31.43 18.10 -70.98
#